data_AF-A6EYU0-F1
#
_entry.id   AF-A6EYU0-F1
#
_cell.length_a   1.000
_cell.length_b   1.000
_cell.length_c   1.000
_cell.angle_alpha   90.00
_cell.angle_beta   90.00
_cell.angle_gamma   90.00
#
_symmetry.space_group_name_H-M   'P 1'
#
loop_
_entity.id
_entity.type
_entity.pdbx_description
1 polymer ?
#
loop_
_entity_poly.entity_id
_entity_poly.type
_entity_poly.pdbx_seq_one_letter_code
_entity_poly.pdbx_strand_id
1 'polypeptide(L)' 'MGISIWQLLIVLGIVILLFGTKKLRNIGGDLGGAIRGFKKSMNEDDKKDDDPDAIADDADAKAHEARAEEKPRDKSHS' A
#
# COMPACT_ATOMS: atom_id res chain seq x y z
N MET A 1 17.69 -10.64 -27.39
CA MET A 1 17.76 -10.77 -25.93
C MET A 1 16.75 -9.81 -25.34
N GLY A 2 15.49 -10.25 -25.18
CA GLY A 2 14.40 -9.40 -24.71
C GLY A 2 14.47 -9.17 -23.20
N ILE A 3 13.74 -8.15 -22.73
CA ILE A 3 13.54 -7.90 -21.31
C ILE A 3 12.78 -9.10 -20.74
N SER A 4 13.49 -9.94 -19.98
CA SER A 4 12.89 -11.10 -19.34
C SER A 4 12.26 -10.69 -18.02
N ILE A 5 11.05 -11.18 -17.73
CA ILE A 5 10.35 -10.94 -16.46
C ILE A 5 11.24 -11.28 -15.26
N TRP A 6 12.08 -12.31 -15.38
CA TRP A 6 13.06 -12.70 -14.37
C TRP A 6 14.13 -11.63 -14.09
N GLN A 7 14.56 -10.88 -15.10
CA GLN A 7 15.52 -9.78 -14.92
C GLN A 7 14.87 -8.61 -14.20
N LEU A 8 13.61 -8.28 -14.53
CA LEU A 8 12.86 -7.21 -13.87
C LEU A 8 12.65 -7.50 -12.38
N LEU A 9 12.36 -8.74 -11.99
CA LEU A 9 12.22 -9.11 -10.58
C LEU A 9 13.51 -8.93 -9.78
N ILE A 10 14.66 -9.29 -10.37
CA ILE A 10 15.97 -9.11 -9.73
C ILE A 10 16.28 -7.62 -9.55
N VAL A 11 16.05 -6.81 -10.59
CA VAL A 11 16.25 -5.35 -10.51
C VAL A 11 15.32 -4.71 -9.48
N LEU A 12 14.04 -5.10 -9.48
CA LEU A 12 13.05 -4.63 -8.50
C LEU A 12 13.47 -4.96 -7.06
N GLY A 13 14.00 -6.16 -6.83
CA GLY A 13 14.52 -6.59 -5.54
C GLY A 13 15.65 -5.67 -5.04
N ILE A 14 16.60 -5.32 -5.92
CA ILE A 14 17.69 -4.40 -5.58
C ILE A 14 17.15 -3.00 -5.26
N VAL A 15 16.20 -2.49 -6.05
CA VAL A 15 15.57 -1.18 -5.80
C VAL A 15 14.87 -1.17 -4.44
N ILE A 16 14.13 -2.22 -4.09
CA ILE A 16 13.48 -2.34 -2.78
C ILE A 16 14.51 -2.36 -1.65
N LEU A 17 15.67 -3.01 -1.85
CA LEU A 17 16.73 -3.07 -0.84
C LEU A 17 17.40 -1.72 -0.62
N LEU A 18 17.60 -0.93 -1.68
CA LEU A 18 18.21 0.41 -1.62
C LEU A 18 17.27 1.45 -1.03
N PHE A 19 16.01 1.47 -1.47
CA PHE A 19 15.03 2.46 -1.05
C PHE A 19 14.27 2.06 0.21
N GLY A 20 14.26 0.77 0.55
CA GLY A 20 13.48 0.19 1.64
C GLY A 20 11.99 0.07 1.29
N THR A 21 11.32 -0.94 1.86
CA THR A 21 9.87 -1.17 1.66
C THR A 21 9.00 -0.05 2.23
N LYS A 22 9.47 0.64 3.28
CA LYS A 22 8.71 1.73 3.93
C LYS A 22 8.52 2.94 3.02
N LYS A 23 9.57 3.32 2.28
CA LYS A 23 9.53 4.46 1.35
C LYS A 23 8.71 4.11 0.10
N LEU A 24 8.88 2.88 -0.38
CA LEU A 24 8.13 2.36 -1.53
C LEU A 24 6.63 2.18 -1.22
N ARG A 25 6.26 1.80 0.00
CA ARG A 25 4.85 1.72 0.43
C ARG A 25 4.20 3.10 0.54
N ASN A 26 4.91 4.09 1.09
CA ASN A 26 4.38 5.45 1.22
C ASN A 26 4.08 6.05 -0.15
N ILE A 27 5.06 6.00 -1.06
CA ILE A 27 4.92 6.54 -2.42
C ILE A 27 4.01 5.64 -3.29
N GLY A 28 4.06 4.32 -3.06
CA GLY A 28 3.24 3.35 -3.78
C GLY A 28 1.76 3.41 -3.43
N GLY A 29 1.40 3.83 -2.22
CA GLY A 29 0.01 4.11 -1.84
C GLY A 29 -0.56 5.29 -2.64
N ASP A 30 0.17 6.41 -2.66
CA ASP A 30 -0.25 7.63 -3.37
C ASP A 30 -0.35 7.41 -4.89
N LEU A 31 0.70 6.82 -5.48
CA LEU A 31 0.73 6.52 -6.92
C LEU A 31 -0.24 5.40 -7.30
N GLY A 32 -0.37 4.39 -6.44
CA GLY A 32 -1.27 3.25 -6.65
C GLY A 32 -2.74 3.68 -6.62
N GLY A 33 -3.12 4.58 -5.71
CA GLY A 33 -4.46 5.16 -5.65
C GLY A 33 -4.81 5.94 -6.93
N ALA A 34 -3.89 6.81 -7.39
CA ALA A 34 -4.09 7.59 -8.60
C ALA A 34 -4.23 6.71 -9.86
N ILE A 35 -3.36 5.70 -10.02
CA ILE A 35 -3.39 4.77 -11.16
C ILE A 35 -4.66 3.91 -11.13
N ARG A 36 -5.14 3.54 -9.94
CA ARG A 36 -6.36 2.74 -9.77
C ARG A 36 -7.62 3.50 -10.13
N GLY A 37 -7.72 4.77 -9.74
CA GLY A 37 -8.79 5.67 -10.19
C GLY A 37 -8.79 5.83 -11.71
N PHE A 38 -7.60 6.06 -12.30
CA PHE A 38 -7.45 6.15 -13.76
C PHE A 38 -7.88 4.87 -14.48
N LYS A 39 -7.49 3.69 -13.98
CA LYS A 39 -7.92 2.40 -14.54
C LYS A 39 -9.43 2.22 -14.41
N LYS A 40 -10.02 2.61 -13.28
CA LYS A 40 -11.47 2.50 -13.03
C LYS A 40 -12.25 3.32 -14.06
N SER A 41 -11.92 4.60 -14.20
CA SER A 41 -12.59 5.49 -15.17
C SER A 41 -12.39 5.04 -16.62
N MET A 42 -11.20 4.55 -16.99
CA MET A 42 -10.94 4.01 -18.33
C MET A 42 -11.73 2.72 -18.62
N ASN A 43 -12.05 1.92 -17.60
CA ASN A 43 -12.86 0.70 -17.76
C ASN A 43 -14.37 0.98 -17.68
N GLU A 44 -14.80 2.04 -16.98
CA GLU A 44 -16.21 2.48 -16.93
C GLU A 44 -16.74 2.90 -18.31
N ASP A 45 -15.88 3.44 -19.18
CA ASP A 45 -16.26 3.76 -20.57
C ASP A 45 -16.47 2.52 -21.46
N ASP A 46 -15.88 1.37 -21.11
CA ASP A 46 -15.91 0.13 -21.91
C ASP A 46 -16.92 -0.92 -21.42
N LYS A 47 -17.39 -0.84 -20.16
CA LYS A 47 -18.29 -1.84 -19.56
C LYS A 47 -19.24 -1.26 -18.49
N LYS A 48 -20.49 -0.99 -18.88
CA LYS A 48 -21.63 -1.23 -17.99
C LYS A 48 -21.91 -2.74 -17.98
N ASP A 49 -21.19 -3.50 -17.17
CA ASP A 49 -21.54 -4.87 -16.69
C ASP A 49 -20.25 -5.53 -16.15
N ASP A 50 -19.90 -5.20 -14.91
CA ASP A 50 -19.23 -6.06 -13.91
C ASP A 50 -18.76 -5.13 -12.78
N ASP A 51 -19.68 -4.89 -11.86
CA ASP A 51 -19.45 -4.12 -10.64
C ASP A 51 -18.52 -4.90 -9.70
N PRO A 52 -17.50 -4.23 -9.13
CA PRO A 52 -17.23 -4.49 -7.74
C PRO A 52 -16.94 -3.17 -7.01
N ASP A 53 -17.93 -2.69 -6.27
CA ASP A 53 -17.84 -1.73 -5.16
C ASP A 53 -16.68 -1.92 -4.15
N ALA A 54 -15.80 -2.93 -4.26
CA ALA A 54 -15.15 -3.52 -3.10
C ALA A 54 -13.63 -3.56 -3.10
N ILE A 55 -12.91 -2.62 -3.74
CA ILE A 55 -11.46 -2.61 -3.57
C ILE A 55 -10.99 -1.26 -3.00
N ALA A 56 -10.57 -1.35 -1.73
CA ALA A 56 -9.75 -0.47 -0.89
C ALA A 56 -10.30 0.90 -0.46
N ASP A 57 -11.18 0.87 0.54
CA ASP A 57 -11.33 1.93 1.55
C ASP A 57 -10.26 1.80 2.67
N ASP A 58 -9.40 0.79 2.66
CA ASP A 58 -8.38 0.52 3.70
C ASP A 58 -6.98 1.02 3.33
N ALA A 59 -6.78 2.33 3.22
CA ALA A 59 -5.45 2.92 3.31
C ALA A 59 -5.22 3.67 4.64
N ASP A 60 -6.18 3.63 5.55
CA ASP A 60 -6.08 4.25 6.88
C ASP A 60 -6.43 3.24 7.99
N ALA A 61 -5.52 2.30 8.25
CA ALA A 61 -5.57 1.52 9.48
C ALA A 61 -4.15 1.22 10.00
N LYS A 62 -3.75 2.04 10.97
CA LYS A 62 -2.86 1.69 12.08
C LYS A 62 -1.42 1.27 11.74
N ALA A 63 -0.55 2.26 11.55
CA ALA A 63 0.89 2.09 11.74
C ALA A 63 1.51 3.12 12.70
N HIS A 64 0.72 3.61 13.67
CA HIS A 64 1.17 4.50 14.75
C HIS A 64 0.56 4.09 16.11
N GLU A 65 0.76 2.84 16.55
CA GLU A 65 0.62 2.46 17.97
C GLU A 65 1.76 1.51 18.40
N ALA A 66 2.99 1.76 17.89
CA ALA A 66 4.18 1.01 18.28
C ALA A 66 5.33 1.94 18.66
N ARG A 67 5.12 2.88 19.58
CA ARG A 67 6.20 3.41 20.43
C ARG A 67 5.67 4.11 21.69
N ALA A 68 6.00 3.49 22.83
CA ALA A 68 6.06 4.05 24.17
C ALA A 68 4.75 4.34 24.89
N GLU A 69 4.19 3.32 25.55
CA GLU A 69 3.68 3.43 26.93
C GLU A 69 3.65 2.02 27.55
N GLU A 70 4.81 1.58 28.05
CA GLU A 70 4.89 0.47 29.01
C GLU A 70 4.39 0.97 30.39
N LYS A 71 3.40 0.24 30.92
CA LYS A 71 2.91 0.16 32.32
C LYS A 71 3.98 0.43 33.40
N PRO A 72 3.61 0.95 34.60
CA PRO A 72 2.69 0.21 35.46
C PRO A 72 1.62 1.03 36.20
N ARG A 73 0.53 0.31 36.43
CA ARG A 73 -0.49 0.54 37.44
C ARG A 73 0.16 0.83 38.81
N ASP A 74 -0.22 1.91 39.46
CA ASP A 74 -0.78 1.89 40.81
C ASP A 74 -1.25 3.29 41.21
N LYS A 75 -2.57 3.45 41.37
CA LYS A 75 -3.29 4.52 42.09
C LYS A 75 -4.79 4.36 41.83
N SER A 76 -5.38 3.42 42.56
CA SER A 76 -6.80 3.43 42.95
C SER A 76 -6.78 3.17 44.45
N HIS A 77 -6.71 4.21 45.27
CA HIS A 77 -7.84 4.92 45.86
C HIS A 77 -8.71 4.03 46.76
N SER A 78 -8.74 4.44 48.04
CA SER A 78 -9.62 4.05 49.15
C SER A 78 -9.21 2.88 50.04
#